data_AF-A0AAV9PHS7-F1
#
_entry.id   AF-A0AAV9PHS7-F1
#
_cell.length_a   1.000
_cell.length_b   1.000
_cell.length_c   1.000
_cell.angle_alpha   90.00
_cell.angle_beta   90.00
_cell.angle_gamma   90.00
#
_symmetry.space_group_name_H-M   'P 1'
#
loop_
_entity.id
_entity.type
_entity.pdbx_description
1 polymer ?
#
loop_
_entity_poly.entity_id
_entity_poly.type
_entity_poly.pdbx_seq_one_letter_code
_entity_poly.pdbx_strand_id
1 'polypeptide(L)'
;MEVVYIFVRPNDNTGMATVSPPNLNKAKLCALSKTARHRLSLQKNGIDKNMLEFRETELNYASATKVLKWVSENSATNPKPMTVEALKIANFYEAIYVYQAAHTLDVDRTARGDSIPNSIRACIKTTTLQLDQFATIVNNLSFDKGLCKSAMNSTMYKVIRGGEQAVPDIDEIRKSTSTRASRRRRSVTRRRRLSASSTHAATVTQAAAELVSRERLQVRIMHGVEM
;
A
#
# COMPACT_ATOMS: atom_id res chain seq x y z
N MET A 1 -14.72 -17.75 -17.70
CA MET A 1 -13.77 -17.42 -16.61
C MET A 1 -13.08 -16.11 -17.00
N GLU A 2 -13.19 -15.05 -16.20
CA GLU A 2 -12.53 -13.78 -16.53
C GLU A 2 -11.04 -13.85 -16.12
N VAL A 3 -10.15 -13.66 -17.09
CA VAL A 3 -8.69 -13.60 -16.89
C VAL A 3 -8.30 -12.18 -16.48
N VAL A 4 -7.34 -12.05 -15.56
CA VAL A 4 -6.78 -10.75 -15.14
C VAL A 4 -5.34 -10.65 -15.64
N TYR A 5 -5.02 -9.50 -16.24
CA TYR A 5 -3.66 -9.17 -16.66
C TYR A 5 -3.03 -8.23 -15.65
N ILE A 6 -1.90 -8.63 -15.09
CA ILE A 6 -1.13 -7.85 -14.13
C ILE A 6 0.17 -7.45 -14.83
N PHE A 7 0.37 -6.15 -14.95
CA PHE A 7 1.55 -5.56 -15.53
C PHE A 7 2.37 -4.88 -14.43
N VAL A 8 3.67 -5.14 -14.45
CA VAL A 8 4.63 -4.38 -13.65
C VAL A 8 5.47 -3.56 -14.62
N ARG A 9 5.36 -2.23 -14.50
CA ARG A 9 6.14 -1.30 -15.32
C ARG A 9 7.51 -1.08 -14.68
N PRO A 10 8.62 -1.39 -15.39
CA PRO A 10 9.96 -1.14 -14.91
C PRO A 10 10.26 0.36 -14.90
N ASN A 11 11.22 0.78 -14.07
CA ASN A 11 11.47 2.19 -13.78
C ASN A 11 12.10 2.97 -14.96
N ASP A 12 12.72 2.25 -15.89
CA ASP A 12 13.43 2.72 -17.07
C ASP A 12 12.53 2.86 -18.32
N ASN A 13 11.21 2.66 -18.19
CA ASN A 13 10.23 2.73 -19.27
C ASN A 13 10.49 1.79 -20.46
N THR A 14 11.29 0.72 -20.28
CA THR A 14 11.71 -0.21 -21.35
C THR A 14 10.63 -1.23 -21.79
N GLY A 15 9.36 -1.00 -21.44
CA GLY A 15 8.22 -1.86 -21.80
C GLY A 15 7.54 -2.47 -20.58
N MET A 16 6.30 -2.96 -20.74
CA MET A 16 5.57 -3.58 -19.61
C MET A 16 5.87 -5.09 -19.54
N ALA A 17 6.25 -5.58 -18.35
CA ALA A 17 6.36 -7.01 -18.10
C ALA A 17 5.04 -7.56 -17.56
N THR A 18 4.53 -8.63 -18.19
CA THR A 18 3.30 -9.31 -17.73
C THR A 18 3.64 -10.35 -16.67
N VAL A 19 2.96 -10.29 -15.53
CA VAL A 19 3.21 -11.15 -14.35
C VAL A 19 2.08 -12.17 -14.12
N SER A 20 1.01 -12.11 -14.92
CA SER A 20 -0.16 -12.96 -14.72
C SER A 20 0.14 -14.44 -14.96
N PRO A 21 -0.05 -15.32 -13.96
CA PRO A 21 -0.07 -16.76 -14.18
C PRO A 21 -1.18 -17.14 -15.17
N PRO A 22 -0.99 -18.17 -16.01
CA PRO A 22 -1.96 -18.58 -17.04
C PRO A 22 -3.34 -18.95 -16.48
N ASN A 23 -3.43 -19.32 -15.21
CA ASN A 23 -4.67 -19.75 -14.54
C ASN A 23 -5.18 -18.75 -13.48
N LEU A 24 -4.76 -17.47 -13.55
CA LEU A 24 -5.20 -16.46 -12.58
C LEU A 24 -6.64 -16.01 -12.86
N ASN A 25 -7.58 -16.63 -12.14
CA ASN A 25 -9.00 -16.28 -12.19
C ASN A 25 -9.28 -14.97 -11.42
N LYS A 26 -9.98 -14.03 -12.05
CA LYS A 26 -10.41 -12.76 -11.43
C LYS A 26 -11.11 -12.92 -10.09
N ALA A 27 -12.09 -13.83 -10.00
CA ALA A 27 -12.85 -14.03 -8.78
C ALA A 27 -11.94 -14.48 -7.63
N LYS A 28 -10.98 -15.34 -7.93
CA LYS A 28 -9.98 -15.85 -6.98
C LYS A 28 -9.03 -14.75 -6.52
N LEU A 29 -8.51 -13.97 -7.47
CA LEU A 29 -7.68 -12.81 -7.18
C LEU A 29 -8.44 -11.80 -6.30
N CYS A 30 -9.68 -11.47 -6.65
CA CYS A 30 -10.50 -10.53 -5.87
C CYS A 30 -10.88 -11.08 -4.49
N ALA A 31 -11.01 -12.40 -4.32
CA ALA A 31 -11.26 -13.01 -3.02
C ALA A 31 -10.03 -12.83 -2.10
N LEU A 32 -8.83 -13.05 -2.62
CA LEU A 32 -7.59 -13.08 -1.85
C LEU A 32 -6.83 -11.74 -1.79
N SER A 33 -7.11 -10.80 -2.70
CA SER A 33 -6.47 -9.48 -2.78
C SER A 33 -7.51 -8.36 -2.70
N LYS A 34 -7.48 -7.60 -1.60
CA LYS A 34 -8.37 -6.44 -1.43
C LYS A 34 -8.01 -5.32 -2.41
N THR A 35 -6.71 -5.13 -2.69
CA THR A 35 -6.25 -4.17 -3.70
C THR A 35 -6.80 -4.50 -5.08
N ALA A 36 -6.72 -5.77 -5.51
CA ALA A 36 -7.26 -6.18 -6.80
C ALA A 36 -8.79 -6.00 -6.85
N ARG A 37 -9.51 -6.43 -5.81
CA ARG A 37 -10.97 -6.25 -5.71
C ARG A 37 -11.35 -4.78 -5.88
N HIS A 38 -10.67 -3.90 -5.15
CA HIS A 38 -10.95 -2.47 -5.21
C HIS A 38 -10.62 -1.88 -6.59
N ARG A 39 -9.40 -2.07 -7.10
CA ARG A 39 -8.97 -1.50 -8.39
C ARG A 39 -9.81 -2.02 -9.56
N LEU A 40 -10.13 -3.31 -9.58
CA LEU A 40 -10.98 -3.90 -10.62
C LEU A 40 -12.44 -3.45 -10.53
N SER A 41 -12.98 -3.19 -9.33
CA SER A 41 -14.34 -2.63 -9.19
C SER A 41 -14.49 -1.21 -9.73
N LEU A 42 -13.39 -0.45 -9.79
CA LEU A 42 -13.39 0.92 -10.32
C LEU A 42 -13.33 0.96 -11.85
N GLN A 43 -12.97 -0.16 -12.48
CA GLN A 43 -12.94 -0.27 -13.94
C GLN A 43 -14.36 -0.40 -14.48
N LYS A 44 -14.86 0.70 -15.05
CA LYS A 44 -16.10 0.70 -15.85
C LYS A 44 -15.82 0.14 -17.24
N ASN A 45 -16.87 -0.21 -17.97
CA ASN A 45 -16.82 -0.74 -19.34
C ASN A 45 -15.85 0.10 -20.21
N GLY A 46 -14.73 -0.52 -20.58
CA GLY A 46 -13.62 0.11 -21.30
C GLY A 46 -12.61 -0.94 -21.74
N ILE A 47 -11.63 -0.52 -22.54
CA ILE A 47 -10.62 -1.40 -23.17
C ILE A 47 -9.73 -2.07 -22.12
N ASP A 48 -9.46 -1.41 -20.99
CA ASP A 48 -8.59 -1.88 -19.91
C ASP A 48 -9.30 -2.74 -18.84
N LYS A 49 -10.43 -3.36 -19.20
CA LYS A 49 -11.19 -4.21 -18.28
C LYS A 49 -10.34 -5.41 -17.86
N ASN A 50 -10.20 -5.62 -16.55
CA ASN A 50 -9.40 -6.71 -15.95
C ASN A 50 -7.88 -6.53 -16.04
N MET A 51 -7.40 -5.29 -16.20
CA MET A 51 -5.98 -4.97 -16.17
C MET A 51 -5.57 -4.34 -14.83
N LEU A 52 -4.47 -4.79 -14.22
CA LEU A 52 -3.89 -4.14 -13.05
C LEU A 52 -2.46 -3.73 -13.35
N GLU A 53 -2.19 -2.43 -13.28
CA GLU A 53 -0.84 -1.90 -13.45
C GLU A 53 -0.23 -1.52 -12.10
N PHE A 54 1.02 -1.93 -11.90
CA PHE A 54 1.87 -1.56 -10.77
C PHE A 54 3.20 -1.02 -11.28
N ARG A 55 3.83 -0.15 -10.50
CA ARG A 55 5.23 0.24 -10.75
C ARG A 55 6.16 -0.76 -10.06
N GLU A 56 7.35 -1.00 -10.61
CA GLU A 56 8.37 -1.86 -9.98
C GLU A 56 8.71 -1.42 -8.55
N THR A 57 8.66 -0.10 -8.28
CA THR A 57 8.82 0.46 -6.93
C THR A 57 7.72 0.09 -5.94
N GLU A 58 6.52 -0.25 -6.42
CA GLU A 58 5.40 -0.69 -5.59
C GLU A 58 5.39 -2.21 -5.41
N LEU A 59 5.79 -2.92 -6.47
CA LEU A 59 5.64 -4.35 -6.60
C LEU A 59 6.77 -4.91 -7.47
N ASN A 60 7.74 -5.57 -6.84
CA ASN A 60 8.83 -6.22 -7.56
C ASN A 60 8.33 -7.39 -8.43
N TYR A 61 8.75 -7.46 -9.68
CA TYR A 61 8.28 -8.45 -10.66
C TYR A 61 8.42 -9.90 -10.17
N ALA A 62 9.62 -10.33 -9.77
CA ALA A 62 9.88 -11.72 -9.39
C ALA A 62 9.05 -12.13 -8.16
N SER A 63 8.95 -11.23 -7.18
CA SER A 63 8.19 -11.45 -5.94
C SER A 63 6.68 -11.48 -6.20
N ALA A 64 6.19 -10.64 -7.11
CA ALA A 64 4.81 -10.63 -7.53
C ALA A 64 4.43 -11.94 -8.21
N THR A 65 5.26 -12.47 -9.11
CA THR A 65 5.03 -13.78 -9.74
C THR A 65 4.83 -14.88 -8.70
N LYS A 66 5.65 -14.91 -7.64
CA LYS A 66 5.52 -15.89 -6.56
C LYS A 66 4.20 -15.76 -5.80
N VAL A 67 3.84 -14.54 -5.40
CA VAL A 67 2.58 -14.29 -4.67
C VAL A 67 1.37 -14.59 -5.54
N LEU A 68 1.38 -14.17 -6.81
CA LEU A 68 0.29 -14.41 -7.76
C LEU A 68 0.16 -15.88 -8.12
N LYS A 69 1.27 -16.60 -8.26
CA LYS A 69 1.26 -18.06 -8.42
C LYS A 69 0.62 -18.73 -7.21
N TRP A 70 1.00 -18.35 -5.99
CA TRP A 70 0.36 -18.85 -4.77
C TRP A 70 -1.15 -18.53 -4.74
N VAL A 71 -1.57 -17.32 -5.14
CA VAL A 71 -2.99 -16.95 -5.28
C VAL A 71 -3.69 -17.87 -6.30
N SER A 72 -3.04 -18.17 -7.42
CA SER A 72 -3.61 -19.01 -8.48
C SER A 72 -3.75 -20.48 -8.08
N GLU A 73 -2.94 -20.97 -7.13
CA GLU A 73 -2.92 -22.38 -6.70
C GLU A 73 -3.76 -22.65 -5.44
N ASN A 74 -3.97 -21.66 -4.57
CA ASN A 74 -4.63 -21.85 -3.26
C ASN A 74 -6.16 -21.82 -3.30
N SER A 75 -6.86 -22.18 -2.23
CA SER A 75 -8.33 -21.99 -2.18
C SER A 75 -8.68 -20.50 -1.97
N ALA A 76 -9.77 -20.04 -2.60
CA ALA A 76 -10.29 -18.69 -2.38
C ALA A 76 -10.98 -18.54 -1.02
N THR A 77 -11.57 -19.62 -0.50
CA THR A 77 -12.35 -19.63 0.75
C THR A 77 -11.52 -20.02 1.97
N ASN A 78 -10.53 -20.90 1.78
CA ASN A 78 -9.64 -21.36 2.84
C ASN A 78 -8.18 -21.45 2.34
N PRO A 79 -7.53 -20.29 2.08
CA PRO A 79 -6.16 -20.27 1.59
C PRO A 79 -5.16 -20.80 2.63
N LYS A 80 -4.18 -21.59 2.21
CA LYS A 80 -3.10 -22.05 3.10
C LYS A 80 -2.10 -20.91 3.34
N PRO A 81 -1.63 -20.66 4.56
CA PRO A 81 -0.75 -19.52 4.84
C PRO A 81 0.50 -19.52 3.95
N MET A 82 0.93 -18.33 3.52
CA MET A 82 2.19 -18.16 2.79
C MET A 82 3.38 -18.48 3.72
N THR A 83 4.19 -19.46 3.34
CA THR A 83 5.43 -19.82 4.04
C THR A 83 6.66 -19.67 3.16
N VAL A 84 7.82 -19.55 3.80
CA VAL A 84 9.14 -19.46 3.13
C VAL A 84 9.34 -20.66 2.21
N GLU A 85 8.98 -21.86 2.67
CA GLU A 85 9.13 -23.12 1.94
C GLU A 85 8.14 -23.20 0.78
N ALA A 86 6.86 -22.87 1.01
CA ALA A 86 5.83 -22.93 -0.02
C ALA A 86 6.12 -21.99 -1.21
N LEU A 87 6.69 -20.81 -0.93
CA LEU A 87 7.07 -19.83 -1.94
C LEU A 87 8.51 -20.00 -2.46
N LYS A 88 9.23 -21.03 -1.98
CA LYS A 88 10.63 -21.31 -2.32
C LYS A 88 11.52 -20.05 -2.18
N ILE A 89 11.37 -19.32 -1.09
CA ILE A 89 12.12 -18.09 -0.84
C ILE A 89 13.56 -18.46 -0.51
N ALA A 90 14.49 -18.03 -1.35
CA ALA A 90 15.89 -18.45 -1.33
C ALA A 90 16.77 -17.60 -0.42
N ASN A 91 16.48 -16.30 -0.31
CA ASN A 91 17.34 -15.37 0.43
C ASN A 91 16.55 -14.27 1.14
N PHE A 92 17.29 -13.48 1.93
CA PHE A 92 16.74 -12.42 2.78
C PHE A 92 16.07 -11.29 1.99
N TYR A 93 16.68 -10.84 0.90
CA TYR A 93 16.11 -9.80 0.04
C TYR A 93 14.79 -10.25 -0.57
N GLU A 94 14.76 -11.48 -1.05
CA GLU A 94 13.55 -12.05 -1.60
C GLU A 94 12.43 -12.15 -0.55
N ALA A 95 12.75 -12.51 0.69
CA ALA A 95 11.77 -12.52 1.78
C ALA A 95 11.14 -11.13 1.99
N ILE A 96 11.96 -10.06 1.94
CA ILE A 96 11.48 -8.67 2.06
C ILE A 96 10.55 -8.32 0.89
N TYR A 97 10.97 -8.58 -0.35
CA TYR A 97 10.18 -8.21 -1.53
C TYR A 97 8.90 -9.03 -1.67
N VAL A 98 8.91 -10.32 -1.29
CA VAL A 98 7.70 -11.15 -1.24
C VAL A 98 6.74 -10.65 -0.17
N TYR A 99 7.25 -10.28 1.02
CA TYR A 99 6.41 -9.72 2.07
C TYR A 99 5.78 -8.39 1.68
N GLN A 100 6.55 -7.52 1.03
CA GLN A 100 6.06 -6.29 0.42
C GLN A 100 5.00 -6.58 -0.64
N ALA A 101 5.25 -7.51 -1.57
CA ALA A 101 4.31 -7.86 -2.63
C ALA A 101 2.96 -8.34 -2.07
N ALA A 102 3.00 -9.23 -1.07
CA ALA A 102 1.80 -9.70 -0.37
C ALA A 102 1.03 -8.56 0.31
N HIS A 103 1.75 -7.57 0.86
CA HIS A 103 1.13 -6.37 1.43
C HIS A 103 0.58 -5.41 0.36
N THR A 104 1.30 -5.17 -0.75
CA THR A 104 0.85 -4.30 -1.85
C THR A 104 -0.42 -4.85 -2.51
N LEU A 105 -0.49 -6.16 -2.68
CA LEU A 105 -1.71 -6.84 -3.11
C LEU A 105 -2.79 -6.92 -2.02
N ASP A 106 -2.49 -6.46 -0.80
CA ASP A 106 -3.38 -6.50 0.38
C ASP A 106 -4.01 -7.90 0.54
N VAL A 107 -3.14 -8.90 0.54
CA VAL A 107 -3.50 -10.28 0.89
C VAL A 107 -3.80 -10.32 2.38
N ASP A 108 -4.94 -10.92 2.72
CA ASP A 108 -5.42 -10.93 4.09
C ASP A 108 -4.38 -11.53 5.06
N ARG A 109 -4.32 -11.00 6.27
CA ARG A 109 -3.29 -11.38 7.25
C ARG A 109 -3.31 -12.88 7.54
N THR A 110 -4.49 -13.49 7.61
CA THR A 110 -4.67 -14.93 7.87
C THR A 110 -3.99 -15.77 6.78
N ALA A 111 -4.20 -15.39 5.51
CA ALA A 111 -3.60 -16.02 4.35
C ALA A 111 -2.11 -15.69 4.16
N ARG A 112 -1.69 -14.47 4.54
CA ARG A 112 -0.28 -14.08 4.50
C ARG A 112 0.55 -14.82 5.55
N GLY A 113 -0.05 -15.14 6.70
CA GLY A 113 0.62 -15.79 7.81
C GLY A 113 1.76 -14.97 8.40
N ASP A 114 2.47 -15.58 9.35
CA ASP A 114 3.58 -14.95 10.06
C ASP A 114 4.96 -15.56 9.72
N SER A 115 5.01 -16.60 8.87
CA SER A 115 6.27 -17.29 8.51
C SER A 115 7.30 -16.35 7.90
N ILE A 116 6.92 -15.57 6.88
CA ILE A 116 7.81 -14.62 6.19
C ILE A 116 8.27 -13.48 7.10
N PRO A 117 7.39 -12.73 7.81
CA PRO A 117 7.88 -11.67 8.71
C PRO A 117 8.71 -12.24 9.87
N ASN A 118 8.46 -13.47 10.32
CA ASN A 118 9.28 -14.13 11.34
C ASN A 118 10.67 -14.50 10.81
N SER A 119 10.80 -14.97 9.55
CA SER A 119 12.11 -15.26 8.96
C SER A 119 12.95 -13.98 8.80
N ILE A 120 12.32 -12.87 8.38
CA ILE A 120 12.96 -11.56 8.32
C ILE A 120 13.43 -11.15 9.73
N ARG A 121 12.56 -11.27 10.74
CA ARG A 121 12.89 -10.93 12.13
C ARG A 121 14.01 -11.81 12.69
N ALA A 122 14.04 -13.09 12.35
CA ALA A 122 15.10 -14.01 12.76
C ALA A 122 16.45 -13.54 12.19
N CYS A 123 16.51 -13.23 10.89
CA CYS A 123 17.71 -12.71 10.24
C CYS A 123 18.22 -11.41 10.90
N ILE A 124 17.32 -10.45 11.18
CA ILE A 124 17.65 -9.19 11.87
C ILE A 124 18.31 -9.43 13.24
N LYS A 125 17.90 -10.48 13.95
CA LYS A 125 18.40 -10.82 15.29
C LYS A 125 19.72 -11.58 15.25
N THR A 126 19.92 -12.47 14.27
CA THR A 126 21.08 -13.36 14.20
C THR A 126 22.26 -12.76 13.48
N THR A 127 22.03 -11.89 12.49
CA THR A 127 23.09 -11.33 11.64
C THR A 127 23.23 -9.83 11.82
N THR A 128 24.36 -9.26 11.40
CA THR A 128 24.45 -7.81 11.22
C THR A 128 23.89 -7.39 9.89
N LEU A 129 22.90 -6.51 9.97
CA LEU A 129 22.34 -5.88 8.79
C LEU A 129 23.41 -5.00 8.17
N GLN A 130 23.70 -5.27 6.91
CA GLN A 130 24.43 -4.34 6.06
C GLN A 130 23.55 -3.11 5.77
N LEU A 131 24.16 -2.01 5.33
CA LEU A 131 23.45 -0.75 5.09
C LEU A 131 22.35 -0.88 4.04
N ASP A 132 22.65 -1.58 2.95
CA ASP A 132 21.71 -1.93 1.88
C ASP A 132 20.54 -2.78 2.38
N GLN A 133 20.81 -3.77 3.24
CA GLN A 133 19.78 -4.60 3.89
C GLN A 133 18.86 -3.75 4.77
N PHE A 134 19.44 -2.87 5.60
CA PHE A 134 18.68 -1.94 6.44
C PHE A 134 17.82 -0.99 5.61
N ALA A 135 18.41 -0.35 4.60
CA ALA A 135 17.71 0.56 3.69
C ALA A 135 16.56 -0.16 2.98
N THR A 136 16.78 -1.38 2.54
CA THR A 136 15.76 -2.21 1.88
C THR A 136 14.57 -2.48 2.80
N ILE A 137 14.80 -2.81 4.07
CA ILE A 137 13.73 -3.00 5.07
C ILE A 137 12.94 -1.71 5.28
N VAL A 138 13.62 -0.58 5.51
CA VAL A 138 12.94 0.70 5.80
C VAL A 138 12.15 1.20 4.59
N ASN A 139 12.68 1.03 3.39
CA ASN A 139 12.05 1.51 2.17
C ASN A 139 10.82 0.68 1.81
N ASN A 140 10.94 -0.66 1.87
CA ASN A 140 9.93 -1.59 1.37
C ASN A 140 8.93 -2.05 2.44
N LEU A 141 9.35 -2.13 3.72
CA LEU A 141 8.53 -2.65 4.82
C LEU A 141 8.06 -1.56 5.79
N SER A 142 8.01 -0.30 5.36
CA SER A 142 7.56 0.82 6.21
C SER A 142 6.12 0.68 6.76
N PHE A 143 5.32 -0.23 6.19
CA PHE A 143 4.00 -0.59 6.71
C PHE A 143 4.09 -1.43 8.00
N ASP A 144 5.15 -2.25 8.17
CA ASP A 144 5.42 -3.03 9.37
C ASP A 144 6.43 -2.30 10.26
N LYS A 145 5.89 -1.44 11.12
CA LYS A 145 6.68 -0.67 12.09
C LYS A 145 7.46 -1.56 13.06
N GLY A 146 6.97 -2.78 13.33
CA GLY A 146 7.62 -3.72 14.24
C GLY A 146 8.96 -4.18 13.65
N LEU A 147 8.94 -4.60 12.38
CA LEU A 147 10.16 -4.99 11.67
C LEU A 147 11.13 -3.82 11.49
N CYS A 148 10.65 -2.63 11.11
CA CYS A 148 11.52 -1.46 11.00
C CYS A 148 12.17 -1.10 12.35
N LYS A 149 11.43 -1.17 13.46
CA LYS A 149 11.98 -0.91 14.80
C LYS A 149 13.00 -1.98 15.19
N SER A 150 12.75 -3.25 14.90
CA SER A 150 13.72 -4.32 15.14
C SER A 150 15.01 -4.11 14.35
N ALA A 151 14.92 -3.74 13.07
CA ALA A 151 16.09 -3.45 12.24
C ALA A 151 16.90 -2.25 12.78
N MET A 152 16.20 -1.18 13.17
CA MET A 152 16.84 0.01 13.75
C MET A 152 17.55 -0.31 15.06
N ASN A 153 16.89 -1.05 15.97
CA ASN A 153 17.49 -1.45 17.24
C ASN A 153 18.70 -2.36 17.04
N SER A 154 18.63 -3.33 16.11
CA SER A 154 19.77 -4.22 15.79
C SER A 154 20.97 -3.42 15.28
N THR A 155 20.72 -2.41 14.44
CA THR A 155 21.77 -1.53 13.90
C THR A 155 22.37 -0.63 14.98
N MET A 156 21.54 0.05 15.78
CA MET A 156 21.99 0.94 16.87
C MET A 156 22.80 0.19 17.93
N TYR A 157 22.36 -1.01 18.31
CA TYR A 157 23.06 -1.81 19.31
C TYR A 157 24.50 -2.13 18.91
N LYS A 158 24.75 -2.32 17.61
CA LYS A 158 26.09 -2.58 17.08
C LYS A 158 26.99 -1.37 17.08
N VAL A 159 26.45 -0.21 16.72
CA VAL A 159 27.18 1.07 16.80
C VAL A 159 27.65 1.30 18.24
N ILE A 160 26.78 1.06 19.23
CA ILE A 160 27.11 1.25 20.65
C ILE A 160 28.15 0.23 21.14
N ARG A 161 28.14 -1.00 20.64
CA ARG A 161 29.10 -2.06 21.05
C ARG A 161 30.46 -2.01 20.35
N GLY A 162 30.73 -1.01 19.50
CA GLY A 162 32.02 -0.88 18.82
C GLY A 162 32.27 -1.92 17.73
N GLY A 163 31.21 -2.49 17.14
CA GLY A 163 31.34 -3.39 15.98
C GLY A 163 31.78 -2.62 14.73
N GLU A 164 32.64 -3.25 13.91
CA GLU A 164 33.17 -2.68 12.67
C GLU A 164 32.08 -2.10 11.76
N GLN A 165 32.37 -0.89 11.26
CA GLN A 165 31.51 -0.02 10.45
C GLN A 165 30.13 0.27 11.08
N ALA A 166 30.14 1.28 11.96
CA ALA A 166 28.96 2.10 12.17
C ALA A 166 28.43 2.58 10.81
N VAL A 167 27.16 2.29 10.52
CA VAL A 167 26.45 2.87 9.39
C VAL A 167 26.67 4.39 9.43
N PRO A 168 27.32 4.99 8.42
CA PRO A 168 27.36 6.45 8.32
C PRO A 168 25.91 6.93 8.21
N ASP A 169 25.57 7.93 9.01
CA ASP A 169 24.28 8.60 9.05
C ASP A 169 23.10 7.89 9.77
N ILE A 170 23.26 7.68 11.07
CA ILE A 170 22.11 7.59 12.00
C ILE A 170 21.12 8.75 11.80
N ASP A 171 21.60 9.94 11.41
CA ASP A 171 20.76 11.10 11.14
C ASP A 171 19.96 10.98 9.83
N GLU A 172 20.47 10.29 8.80
CA GLU A 172 19.72 9.99 7.58
C GLU A 172 18.69 8.88 7.82
N ILE A 173 19.01 7.90 8.66
CA ILE A 173 18.05 6.90 9.18
C ILE A 173 16.90 7.56 9.96
N ARG A 174 17.23 8.55 10.81
CA ARG A 174 16.25 9.31 11.59
C ARG A 174 15.42 10.25 10.70
N LYS A 175 16.02 10.85 9.67
CA LYS A 175 15.32 11.66 8.66
C LYS A 175 14.38 10.82 7.79
N SER A 176 14.80 9.66 7.27
CA SER A 176 13.95 8.81 6.41
C SER A 176 12.71 8.28 7.15
N THR A 177 12.85 7.91 8.42
CA THR A 177 11.75 7.44 9.28
C THR A 177 10.81 8.58 9.74
N SER A 178 11.33 9.78 10.01
CA SER A 178 10.53 10.95 10.42
C SER A 178 9.87 11.71 9.25
N THR A 179 10.49 11.72 8.07
CA THR A 179 9.99 12.47 6.89
C THR A 179 8.76 11.79 6.28
N ARG A 180 8.68 10.45 6.31
CA ARG A 180 7.46 9.71 5.90
C ARG A 180 6.29 9.96 6.86
N ALA A 181 6.55 10.02 8.18
CA ALA A 181 5.54 10.37 9.18
C ALA A 181 5.05 11.82 9.02
N SER A 182 5.95 12.75 8.67
CA SER A 182 5.64 14.16 8.45
C SER A 182 4.85 14.40 7.15
N ARG A 183 5.18 13.69 6.06
CA ARG A 183 4.39 13.73 4.81
C ARG A 183 2.98 13.16 5.00
N ARG A 184 2.83 12.09 5.78
CA ARG A 184 1.52 11.49 6.11
C ARG A 184 0.69 12.37 7.05
N ARG A 185 1.33 13.06 8.02
CA ARG A 185 0.64 14.06 8.86
C ARG A 185 0.19 15.27 8.02
N ARG A 186 1.02 15.78 7.11
CA ARG A 186 0.61 16.90 6.22
C ARG A 186 -0.54 16.53 5.28
N SER A 187 -0.62 15.29 4.76
CA SER A 187 -1.74 14.87 3.91
C SER A 187 -3.05 14.68 4.68
N VAL A 188 -2.99 14.17 5.92
CA VAL A 188 -4.16 14.01 6.79
C VAL A 188 -4.67 15.38 7.29
N THR A 189 -3.78 16.30 7.67
CA THR A 189 -4.16 17.66 8.08
C THR A 189 -4.70 18.49 6.91
N ARG A 190 -4.17 18.30 5.67
CA ARG A 190 -4.70 18.96 4.46
C ARG A 190 -6.10 18.42 4.09
N ARG A 191 -6.35 17.11 4.21
CA ARG A 191 -7.70 16.54 4.02
C ARG A 191 -8.70 17.06 5.05
N ARG A 192 -8.30 17.21 6.33
CA ARG A 192 -9.15 17.80 7.37
C ARG A 192 -9.46 19.28 7.14
N ARG A 193 -8.51 20.07 6.62
CA ARG A 193 -8.76 21.47 6.26
C ARG A 193 -9.68 21.60 5.05
N LEU A 194 -9.55 20.74 4.04
CA LEU A 194 -10.43 20.74 2.88
C LEU A 194 -11.85 20.28 3.24
N SER A 195 -12.00 19.30 4.15
CA SER A 195 -13.33 18.89 4.63
C SER A 195 -13.99 19.98 5.48
N ALA A 196 -13.23 20.67 6.35
CA ALA A 196 -13.76 21.77 7.17
C ALA A 196 -14.11 23.03 6.35
N SER A 197 -13.32 23.34 5.31
CA SER A 197 -13.63 24.42 4.37
C SER A 197 -14.85 24.12 3.51
N SER A 198 -15.08 22.84 3.17
CA SER A 198 -16.26 22.39 2.44
C SER A 198 -17.52 22.47 3.31
N THR A 199 -17.47 22.10 4.59
CA THR A 199 -18.61 22.27 5.49
C THR A 199 -18.94 23.73 5.71
N HIS A 200 -17.94 24.61 5.92
CA HIS A 200 -18.19 26.05 6.06
C HIS A 200 -18.76 26.69 4.79
N ALA A 201 -18.22 26.34 3.60
CA ALA A 201 -18.76 26.81 2.33
C ALA A 201 -20.21 26.33 2.12
N ALA A 202 -20.53 25.09 2.49
CA ALA A 202 -21.90 24.59 2.44
C ALA A 202 -22.83 25.34 3.41
N THR A 203 -22.38 25.68 4.63
CA THR A 203 -23.20 26.43 5.60
C THR A 203 -23.46 27.86 5.12
N VAL A 204 -22.46 28.52 4.54
CA VAL A 204 -22.60 29.89 4.01
C VAL A 204 -23.50 29.92 2.78
N THR A 205 -23.40 28.91 1.90
CA THR A 205 -24.25 28.82 0.70
C THR A 205 -25.71 28.54 1.07
N GLN A 206 -25.94 27.72 2.10
CA GLN A 206 -27.28 27.43 2.61
C GLN A 206 -27.92 28.65 3.29
N ALA A 207 -27.15 29.41 4.07
CA ALA A 207 -27.60 30.66 4.69
C ALA A 207 -27.93 31.75 3.64
N ALA A 208 -27.12 31.85 2.57
CA ALA A 208 -27.39 32.79 1.47
C ALA A 208 -28.67 32.41 0.70
N ALA A 209 -28.92 31.11 0.47
CA ALA A 209 -30.13 30.63 -0.19
C ALA A 209 -31.40 30.90 0.64
N GLU A 210 -31.32 30.80 1.98
CA GLU A 210 -32.44 31.16 2.88
C GLU A 210 -32.72 32.66 2.87
N LEU A 211 -31.68 33.51 2.83
CA LEU A 211 -31.83 34.97 2.74
C LEU A 211 -32.51 35.38 1.43
N VAL A 212 -32.07 34.85 0.29
CA VAL A 212 -32.69 35.11 -1.02
C VAL A 212 -34.14 34.60 -1.08
N SER A 213 -34.43 33.48 -0.42
CA SER A 213 -35.80 32.94 -0.34
C SER A 213 -36.72 33.82 0.51
N ARG A 214 -36.20 34.39 1.62
CA ARG A 214 -36.95 35.33 2.47
C ARG A 214 -37.21 36.66 1.77
N GLU A 215 -36.23 37.21 1.05
CA GLU A 215 -36.41 38.42 0.26
C GLU A 215 -37.46 38.22 -0.85
N ARG A 216 -37.43 37.07 -1.56
CA ARG A 216 -38.45 36.75 -2.57
C ARG A 216 -39.85 36.59 -1.99
N LEU A 217 -39.97 36.07 -0.77
CA LEU A 217 -41.23 35.99 -0.03
C LEU A 217 -41.74 37.37 0.38
N GLN A 218 -40.87 38.25 0.88
CA GLN A 218 -41.24 39.63 1.21
C GLN A 218 -41.67 40.43 -0.02
N VAL A 219 -40.96 40.28 -1.16
CA VAL A 219 -41.34 40.94 -2.42
C VAL A 219 -42.69 40.42 -2.93
N ARG A 220 -42.98 39.12 -2.80
CA ARG A 220 -44.31 38.56 -3.15
C ARG A 220 -45.45 39.06 -2.26
N ILE A 221 -45.18 39.25 -0.96
CA ILE A 221 -46.17 39.80 -0.02
C ILE A 221 -46.39 41.29 -0.31
N MET A 222 -45.34 42.03 -0.67
CA MET A 222 -45.44 43.46 -1.01
C MET A 222 -46.05 43.76 -2.37
N HIS A 223 -45.99 42.83 -3.33
CA HIS A 223 -46.49 43.05 -4.68
C HIS A 223 -47.88 42.46 -4.96
N GLY A 224 -48.64 42.07 -3.93
CA GLY A 224 -50.05 41.74 -4.10
C GLY A 224 -50.28 40.68 -5.17
N VAL A 225 -50.19 39.40 -4.77
CA VAL A 225 -50.75 38.32 -5.58
C VAL A 225 -52.28 38.50 -5.57
N GLU A 226 -52.78 39.34 -6.48
CA GLU A 226 -54.13 39.21 -7.01
C GLU A 226 -54.18 37.88 -7.78
N MET A 227 -55.20 37.09 -7.46
CA MET A 227 -55.55 35.86 -8.17
C MET A 227 -55.93 36.13 -9.62
#